data_AF-A0A372FR11-F1
#
_entry.id   AF-A0A372FR11-F1
#
_cell.length_a   1.000
_cell.length_b   1.000
_cell.length_c   1.000
_cell.angle_alpha   90.00
_cell.angle_beta   90.00
_cell.angle_gamma   90.00
#
_symmetry.space_group_name_H-M   'P 1'
#
loop_
_entity.id
_entity.type
_entity.pdbx_description
1 polymer ?
#
loop_
_entity_poly.entity_id
_entity_poly.type
_entity_poly.pdbx_seq_one_letter_code
_entity_poly.pdbx_strand_id
1 'polypeptide(L)'
;MRTAIFRKAALTAAGLAFTGGAIAGPITTAYAAPAGQPAVAVQADRKGHSERQLDVRYEAQPNFYYCGPAAARNALSVQGKNIDVHTMAKDMGTTENGTDSINDITPVLNRETGKDVYKSV
;
A
#
# COMPACT_ATOMS: atom_id res chain seq x y z
N MET A 1 0.65 52.48 23.88
CA MET A 1 2.03 52.47 23.35
C MET A 1 2.07 51.55 22.13
N ARG A 2 2.19 52.13 20.93
CA ARG A 2 2.25 51.43 19.64
C ARG A 2 3.62 51.71 19.04
N THR A 3 4.48 50.70 18.98
CA THR A 3 5.88 50.88 18.55
C THR A 3 5.98 50.70 17.02
N ALA A 4 6.61 51.70 16.40
CA ALA A 4 6.92 51.92 14.98
C ALA A 4 7.26 50.64 14.18
N ILE A 5 6.78 50.37 12.96
CA ILE A 5 6.71 51.14 11.71
C ILE A 5 8.08 51.67 11.20
N PHE A 6 8.63 50.89 10.26
CA PHE A 6 9.61 51.19 9.19
C PHE A 6 11.06 51.57 9.53
N ARG A 7 12.00 50.75 9.02
CA ARG A 7 13.18 51.19 8.24
C ARG A 7 13.90 50.00 7.54
N LYS A 8 13.75 49.94 6.20
CA LYS A 8 14.76 49.66 5.12
C LYS A 8 15.59 48.36 5.21
N ALA A 9 15.79 47.53 4.18
CA ALA A 9 15.89 47.68 2.72
C ALA A 9 15.45 46.33 2.06
N ALA A 10 14.71 46.23 0.95
CA ALA A 10 14.82 46.80 -0.40
C ALA A 10 16.07 46.37 -1.16
N LEU A 11 15.95 45.32 -2.00
CA LEU A 11 16.51 45.12 -3.35
C LEU A 11 15.90 43.79 -3.88
N THR A 12 14.84 43.72 -4.70
CA THR A 12 14.72 43.97 -6.17
C THR A 12 15.80 43.19 -6.97
N ALA A 13 15.51 42.32 -7.95
CA ALA A 13 14.55 42.43 -9.04
C ALA A 13 14.25 41.07 -9.75
N ALA A 14 13.07 41.03 -10.37
CA ALA A 14 12.74 40.48 -11.69
C ALA A 14 13.09 39.02 -12.05
N GLY A 15 12.04 38.19 -12.13
CA GLY A 15 11.93 37.09 -13.10
C GLY A 15 10.53 37.12 -13.67
N LEU A 16 10.42 37.58 -14.92
CA LEU A 16 9.18 37.81 -15.66
C LEU A 16 8.30 36.56 -15.78
N ALA A 17 6.99 36.85 -15.85
CA ALA A 17 5.88 35.95 -16.10
C ALA A 17 6.10 34.98 -17.27
N PHE A 18 5.69 33.72 -17.07
CA PHE A 18 5.08 32.92 -18.12
C PHE A 18 3.67 32.54 -17.66
N THR A 19 2.70 33.38 -18.01
CA THR A 19 1.28 33.04 -17.94
C THR A 19 0.98 32.06 -19.06
N GLY A 20 0.57 30.83 -18.70
CA GLY A 20 0.02 29.91 -19.68
C GLY A 20 -0.16 28.49 -19.16
N GLY A 21 -1.38 28.16 -18.74
CA GLY A 21 -1.87 26.77 -18.68
C GLY A 21 -1.93 26.16 -17.29
N ALA A 22 -3.15 25.90 -16.83
CA ALA A 22 -3.44 25.12 -15.64
C ALA A 22 -2.98 23.65 -15.81
N ILE A 23 -2.20 23.13 -14.86
CA ILE A 23 -2.30 21.73 -14.40
C ILE A 23 -1.99 21.73 -12.90
N ALA A 24 -2.96 21.33 -12.09
CA ALA A 24 -2.79 21.08 -10.67
C ALA A 24 -1.91 19.82 -10.48
N GLY A 25 -0.79 19.95 -9.78
CA GLY A 25 0.06 18.84 -9.39
C GLY A 25 0.81 19.15 -8.08
N PRO A 26 1.14 18.14 -7.25
CA PRO A 26 1.85 18.35 -6.00
C PRO A 26 3.28 18.85 -6.27
N ILE A 27 3.67 19.86 -5.52
CA ILE A 27 4.99 20.52 -5.62
C ILE A 27 6.03 19.55 -5.03
N THR A 28 6.66 18.76 -5.87
CA THR A 28 7.77 17.89 -5.46
C THR A 28 9.01 18.74 -5.23
N THR A 29 9.55 18.73 -4.02
CA THR A 29 10.91 19.19 -3.72
C THR A 29 11.90 18.49 -4.66
N ALA A 30 12.68 19.27 -5.42
CA ALA A 30 13.60 18.76 -6.42
C ALA A 30 14.70 17.88 -5.80
N TYR A 31 14.58 16.56 -5.97
CA TYR A 31 15.68 15.61 -5.79
C TYR A 31 16.42 15.54 -7.13
N ALA A 32 17.69 15.93 -7.16
CA ALA A 32 18.50 15.89 -8.37
C ALA A 32 18.87 14.43 -8.72
N ALA A 33 17.97 13.74 -9.43
CA ALA A 33 18.25 12.45 -10.06
C ALA A 33 19.05 12.68 -11.36
N PRO A 34 19.99 11.78 -11.72
CA PRO A 34 20.75 11.91 -12.96
C PRO A 34 19.82 11.99 -14.17
N ALA A 35 19.90 13.11 -14.89
CA ALA A 35 19.16 13.37 -16.11
C ALA A 35 19.67 12.42 -17.21
N GLY A 36 18.86 11.41 -17.56
CA GLY A 36 19.26 10.50 -18.65
C GLY A 36 18.36 9.30 -18.90
N GLN A 37 17.34 9.03 -18.08
CA GLN A 37 16.41 7.95 -18.38
C GLN A 37 14.99 8.50 -18.52
N PRO A 38 14.32 8.32 -19.68
CA PRO A 38 12.89 8.59 -19.75
C PRO A 38 12.20 7.71 -18.71
N ALA A 39 11.36 8.32 -17.88
CA ALA A 39 10.52 7.58 -16.95
C ALA A 39 9.68 6.60 -17.78
N VAL A 40 9.99 5.32 -17.67
CA VAL A 40 9.21 4.26 -18.31
C VAL A 40 7.90 4.20 -17.54
N ALA A 41 6.85 4.79 -18.10
CA ALA A 41 5.51 4.63 -17.57
C ALA A 41 5.15 3.14 -17.71
N VAL A 42 5.19 2.41 -16.59
CA VAL A 42 4.68 1.04 -16.53
C VAL A 42 3.16 1.13 -16.62
N GLN A 43 2.63 1.16 -17.86
CA GLN A 43 1.23 0.86 -18.08
C GLN A 43 1.05 -0.64 -17.80
N ALA A 44 0.47 -0.96 -16.64
CA ALA A 44 0.02 -2.31 -16.37
C ALA A 44 -1.03 -2.66 -17.44
N ASP A 45 -0.69 -3.59 -18.33
CA ASP A 45 -1.62 -4.22 -19.28
C ASP A 45 -2.66 -5.03 -18.48
N ARG A 46 -3.64 -4.32 -17.90
CA ARG A 46 -4.83 -4.96 -17.34
C ARG A 46 -5.80 -5.13 -18.50
N LYS A 47 -5.63 -6.22 -19.25
CA LYS A 47 -6.59 -6.67 -20.26
C LYS A 47 -8.03 -6.53 -19.74
N GLY A 48 -8.80 -5.60 -20.32
CA GLY A 48 -10.27 -5.58 -20.46
C GLY A 48 -11.20 -5.87 -19.28
N HIS A 49 -10.71 -6.15 -18.08
CA HIS A 49 -11.52 -6.49 -16.92
C HIS A 49 -11.81 -5.22 -16.12
N SER A 50 -13.09 -4.90 -15.97
CA SER A 50 -13.54 -3.88 -15.02
C SER A 50 -13.07 -4.25 -13.62
N GLU A 51 -12.60 -3.28 -12.85
CA GLU A 51 -12.31 -3.47 -11.42
C GLU A 51 -13.58 -3.94 -10.70
N ARG A 52 -13.40 -4.89 -9.76
CA ARG A 52 -14.49 -5.40 -8.92
C ARG A 52 -14.09 -5.24 -7.46
N GLN A 53 -14.96 -4.59 -6.69
CA GLN A 53 -14.87 -4.57 -5.24
C GLN A 53 -15.40 -5.88 -4.68
N LEU A 54 -14.63 -6.50 -3.79
CA LEU A 54 -15.02 -7.72 -3.08
C LEU A 54 -15.53 -7.34 -1.68
N ASP A 55 -16.54 -8.05 -1.20
CA ASP A 55 -17.05 -7.88 0.16
C ASP A 55 -16.12 -8.58 1.16
N VAL A 56 -15.12 -7.84 1.64
CA VAL A 56 -14.15 -8.30 2.64
C VAL A 56 -14.66 -7.91 4.01
N ARG A 57 -14.86 -8.89 4.91
CA ARG A 57 -15.17 -8.62 6.31
C ARG A 57 -13.90 -8.21 7.06
N TYR A 58 -13.35 -7.04 6.78
CA TYR A 58 -12.02 -6.64 7.23
C TYR A 58 -11.81 -6.76 8.75
N GLU A 59 -10.65 -7.30 9.13
CA GLU A 59 -10.12 -7.31 10.49
C GLU A 59 -8.64 -6.93 10.45
N ALA A 60 -8.23 -5.99 11.31
CA ALA A 60 -6.84 -5.56 11.41
C ALA A 60 -5.98 -6.63 12.12
N GLN A 61 -4.70 -6.73 11.75
CA GLN A 61 -3.78 -7.60 12.50
C GLN A 61 -3.61 -7.07 13.94
N PRO A 62 -3.63 -7.95 14.96
CA PRO A 62 -3.55 -7.52 16.36
C PRO A 62 -2.13 -7.16 16.82
N ASN A 63 -1.09 -7.54 16.07
CA ASN A 63 0.32 -7.32 16.41
C ASN A 63 1.18 -7.24 15.14
N PHE A 64 2.48 -7.01 15.26
CA PHE A 64 3.38 -6.81 14.11
C PHE A 64 3.71 -8.09 13.32
N TYR A 65 3.52 -9.29 13.91
CA TYR A 65 3.92 -10.58 13.33
C TYR A 65 2.76 -11.38 12.71
N TYR A 66 1.51 -10.87 12.76
CA TYR A 66 0.31 -11.53 12.22
C TYR A 66 -0.05 -11.12 10.78
N CYS A 67 0.86 -10.50 10.03
CA CYS A 67 0.57 -10.00 8.68
C CYS A 67 0.06 -11.11 7.73
N GLY A 68 0.68 -12.29 7.74
CA GLY A 68 0.26 -13.45 6.95
C GLY A 68 -1.14 -13.97 7.32
N PRO A 69 -1.37 -14.38 8.59
CA PRO A 69 -2.67 -14.87 9.04
C PRO A 69 -3.82 -13.88 8.86
N ALA A 70 -3.61 -12.61 9.17
CA ALA A 70 -4.64 -11.58 9.00
C ALA A 70 -5.00 -11.37 7.52
N ALA A 71 -4.01 -11.32 6.63
CA ALA A 71 -4.23 -11.20 5.20
C ALA A 71 -5.00 -12.41 4.65
N ALA A 72 -4.58 -13.63 5.02
CA ALA A 72 -5.25 -14.86 4.62
C ALA A 72 -6.70 -14.90 5.10
N ARG A 73 -6.94 -14.60 6.37
CA ARG A 73 -8.29 -14.55 6.97
C ARG A 73 -9.18 -13.53 6.26
N ASN A 74 -8.66 -12.32 5.96
CA ASN A 74 -9.41 -11.31 5.22
C ASN A 74 -9.73 -11.77 3.79
N ALA A 75 -8.79 -12.39 3.08
CA ALA A 75 -9.03 -12.94 1.75
C ALA A 75 -10.09 -14.07 1.76
N LEU A 76 -10.01 -14.98 2.72
CA LEU A 76 -10.97 -16.08 2.88
C LEU A 76 -12.36 -15.59 3.29
N SER A 77 -12.47 -14.42 3.91
CA SER A 77 -13.77 -13.84 4.27
C SER A 77 -14.68 -13.58 3.07
N VAL A 78 -14.09 -13.26 1.91
CA VAL A 78 -14.77 -13.09 0.61
C VAL A 78 -15.39 -14.41 0.14
N GLN A 79 -14.84 -15.54 0.56
CA GLN A 79 -15.36 -16.88 0.28
C GLN A 79 -16.35 -17.36 1.35
N GLY A 80 -16.87 -16.46 2.18
CA GLY A 80 -17.83 -16.78 3.25
C GLY A 80 -17.19 -17.41 4.49
N LYS A 81 -15.86 -17.57 4.56
CA LYS A 81 -15.20 -18.18 5.71
C LYS A 81 -15.16 -17.23 6.90
N ASN A 82 -15.55 -17.70 8.07
CA ASN A 82 -15.48 -16.95 9.31
C ASN A 82 -14.45 -17.60 10.23
N ILE A 83 -13.24 -17.08 10.24
CA ILE A 83 -12.10 -17.67 10.93
C ILE A 83 -11.52 -16.62 11.85
N ASP A 84 -11.26 -17.01 13.10
CA ASP A 84 -10.55 -16.20 14.07
C ASP A 84 -9.07 -16.08 13.68
N VAL A 85 -8.50 -14.87 13.77
CA VAL A 85 -7.12 -14.61 13.33
C VAL A 85 -6.10 -15.33 14.20
N HIS A 86 -6.37 -15.55 15.49
CA HIS A 86 -5.47 -16.30 16.37
C HIS A 86 -5.45 -17.79 16.03
N THR A 87 -6.61 -18.35 15.69
CA THR A 87 -6.73 -19.71 15.18
C THR A 87 -5.97 -19.85 13.86
N MET A 88 -6.13 -18.90 12.94
CA MET A 88 -5.37 -18.86 11.68
C MET A 88 -3.85 -18.81 11.94
N ALA A 89 -3.41 -17.95 12.85
CA ALA A 89 -2.00 -17.80 13.19
C ALA A 89 -1.42 -19.08 13.80
N LYS A 90 -2.15 -19.70 14.73
CA LYS A 90 -1.76 -20.98 15.33
C LYS A 90 -1.62 -22.08 14.26
N ASP A 91 -2.59 -22.18 13.37
CA ASP A 91 -2.62 -23.18 12.31
C ASP A 91 -1.51 -22.98 11.28
N MET A 92 -1.10 -21.73 11.04
CA MET A 92 0.01 -21.36 10.16
C MET A 92 1.37 -21.37 10.88
N GLY A 93 1.45 -21.82 12.14
CA GLY A 93 2.71 -21.84 12.89
C GLY A 93 3.31 -20.46 13.15
N THR A 94 2.51 -19.40 13.15
CA THR A 94 2.99 -18.03 13.37
C THR A 94 3.55 -17.86 14.79
N THR A 95 4.75 -17.31 14.87
CA THR A 95 5.42 -16.94 16.13
C THR A 95 5.68 -15.43 16.17
N GLU A 96 6.38 -14.94 17.19
CA GLU A 96 6.84 -13.54 17.24
C GLU A 96 7.83 -13.19 16.11
N ASN A 97 8.43 -14.19 15.46
CA ASN A 97 9.26 -14.02 14.27
C ASN A 97 8.43 -13.93 12.98
N GLY A 98 7.11 -14.10 13.05
CA GLY A 98 6.21 -14.18 11.91
C GLY A 98 5.83 -15.62 11.54
N THR A 99 5.33 -15.79 10.31
CA THR A 99 5.13 -17.10 9.69
C THR A 99 6.33 -17.40 8.80
N ASP A 100 7.10 -18.43 9.15
CA ASP A 100 8.44 -18.66 8.60
C ASP A 100 8.43 -19.15 7.15
N SER A 101 7.38 -19.86 6.72
CA SER A 101 7.32 -20.41 5.36
C SER A 101 5.94 -20.34 4.72
N ILE A 102 5.92 -20.18 3.40
CA ILE A 102 4.70 -20.39 2.59
C ILE A 102 4.19 -21.83 2.69
N ASN A 103 5.08 -22.78 3.02
CA ASN A 103 4.72 -24.19 3.25
C ASN A 103 3.84 -24.39 4.49
N ASP A 104 3.82 -23.44 5.42
CA ASP A 104 2.92 -23.46 6.58
C ASP A 104 1.55 -22.86 6.25
N ILE A 105 1.50 -21.95 5.26
CA ILE A 105 0.29 -21.22 4.84
C ILE A 105 -0.54 -22.06 3.86
N THR A 106 0.09 -22.63 2.84
CA THR A 106 -0.60 -23.34 1.74
C THR A 106 -1.54 -24.45 2.21
N PRO A 107 -1.14 -25.36 3.14
CA PRO A 107 -2.01 -26.41 3.64
C PRO A 107 -3.24 -25.86 4.39
N VAL A 108 -3.08 -24.75 5.12
CA VAL A 108 -4.16 -24.09 5.84
C VAL A 108 -5.15 -23.49 4.84
N LEU A 109 -4.68 -22.78 3.82
CA LEU A 109 -5.56 -22.23 2.78
C LEU A 109 -6.34 -23.33 2.04
N ASN A 110 -5.69 -24.43 1.67
CA ASN A 110 -6.35 -25.55 1.01
C ASN A 110 -7.38 -26.23 1.93
N ARG A 111 -7.07 -26.40 3.21
CA ARG A 111 -8.02 -26.92 4.21
C ARG A 111 -9.24 -26.02 4.36
N GLU A 112 -9.03 -24.72 4.55
CA GLU A 112 -10.12 -23.76 4.77
C GLU A 112 -11.00 -23.61 3.54
N THR A 113 -10.44 -23.68 2.34
CA THR A 113 -11.21 -23.62 1.09
C THR A 113 -11.84 -24.94 0.67
N GLY A 114 -11.40 -26.07 1.24
CA GLY A 114 -11.79 -27.42 0.83
C GLY A 114 -11.34 -27.78 -0.59
N LYS A 115 -10.29 -27.11 -1.09
CA LYS A 115 -9.77 -27.26 -2.45
C LYS A 115 -8.25 -27.36 -2.38
N ASP A 116 -7.65 -28.14 -3.28
CA ASP A 116 -6.19 -28.24 -3.40
C ASP A 116 -5.67 -27.35 -4.55
N VAL A 117 -5.83 -26.03 -4.40
CA VAL A 117 -5.53 -25.04 -5.46
C VAL A 117 -4.35 -24.13 -5.13
N TYR A 118 -4.04 -23.94 -3.86
CA TYR A 118 -2.85 -23.20 -3.43
C TYR A 118 -1.63 -24.12 -3.51
N LYS A 119 -0.53 -23.59 -4.06
CA LYS A 119 0.73 -24.31 -4.26
C LYS A 119 1.89 -23.42 -3.83
N SER A 120 2.78 -23.97 -3.02
CA SER A 120 4.07 -23.36 -2.67
C SER A 120 5.13 -23.75 -3.71
N VAL A 121 6.12 -22.88 -3.93
CA VAL A 121 7.27 -23.10 -4.84
C VAL A 121 8.59 -22.89 -4.11
#